data_AF-A0A2E7HA83-F1
#
_entry.id   AF-A0A2E7HA83-F1
#
_cell.length_a   1.000
_cell.length_b   1.000
_cell.length_c   1.000
_cell.angle_alpha   90.00
_cell.angle_beta   90.00
_cell.angle_gamma   90.00
#
_symmetry.space_group_name_H-M   'P 1'
#
loop_
_entity.id
_entity.type
_entity.pdbx_description
1 polymer ?
#
loop_
_entity_poly.entity_id
_entity_poly.type
_entity_poly.pdbx_seq_one_letter_code
_entity_poly.pdbx_strand_id
1 'polypeptide(L)'
;MIKVGTSRVDITPPIGMAHANWGSSVHQVAEGIDMPMYCYAMYLESESSKNKVVILDFDLCIIDDEIDTMIRDSVVSSIDIARENIRISVSHTHAGPPYGRDDSSGGGWITEGVDLINPYYDSFPEKISKAIDEAVGSVVD
;
A
#
# COMPACT_ATOMS: atom_id res chain seq x y z
N MET A 1 24.15 2.07 -16.68
CA MET A 1 24.01 2.10 -15.21
C MET A 1 22.53 2.09 -14.88
N ILE A 2 22.15 1.73 -13.65
CA ILE A 2 20.77 1.85 -13.17
C ILE A 2 20.79 2.86 -12.04
N LYS A 3 19.96 3.90 -12.18
CA LYS A 3 19.69 4.88 -11.13
C LYS A 3 18.66 4.30 -10.18
N VAL A 4 18.89 4.45 -8.88
CA VAL A 4 18.03 3.87 -7.85
C VAL A 4 17.64 4.94 -6.85
N GLY A 5 16.35 5.03 -6.56
CA GLY A 5 15.79 5.86 -5.49
C GLY A 5 14.86 5.04 -4.61
N THR A 6 14.80 5.36 -3.33
CA THR A 6 13.98 4.63 -2.35
C THR A 6 13.31 5.58 -1.36
N SER A 7 12.09 5.26 -0.96
CA SER A 7 11.37 5.96 0.10
C SER A 7 10.46 4.99 0.85
N ARG A 8 9.79 5.50 1.87
CA ARG A 8 8.67 4.81 2.50
C ARG A 8 7.64 5.81 3.02
N VAL A 9 6.38 5.40 3.05
CA VAL A 9 5.27 6.19 3.61
C VAL A 9 4.52 5.38 4.65
N ASP A 10 4.09 6.04 5.72
CA ASP A 10 3.33 5.44 6.81
C ASP A 10 1.89 5.13 6.33
N ILE A 11 1.53 3.85 6.42
CA ILE A 11 0.19 3.32 6.15
C ILE A 11 -0.41 2.66 7.39
N THR A 12 -0.01 3.07 8.59
CA THR A 12 -0.53 2.49 9.83
C THR A 12 -2.04 2.73 9.92
N PRO A 13 -2.87 1.68 10.06
CA PRO A 13 -4.30 1.84 10.25
C PRO A 13 -4.58 2.47 11.63
N PRO A 14 -5.68 3.24 11.77
CA PRO A 14 -6.06 3.78 13.07
C PRO A 14 -6.50 2.69 14.05
N ILE A 15 -6.30 2.94 15.35
CA ILE A 15 -6.85 2.11 16.43
C ILE A 15 -8.38 2.04 16.29
N GLY A 16 -8.97 0.88 16.57
CA GLY A 16 -10.41 0.64 16.41
C GLY A 16 -10.82 0.20 15.01
N MET A 17 -9.89 0.18 14.05
CA MET A 17 -10.14 -0.40 12.72
C MET A 17 -10.22 -1.93 12.77
N ALA A 18 -11.05 -2.50 11.90
CA ALA A 18 -11.16 -3.94 11.71
C ALA A 18 -9.81 -4.61 11.34
N HIS A 19 -9.56 -5.81 11.85
CA HIS A 19 -8.46 -6.73 11.51
C HIS A 19 -9.05 -8.08 11.08
N ALA A 20 -9.21 -8.27 9.77
CA ALA A 20 -9.93 -9.41 9.17
C ALA A 20 -9.07 -10.60 8.79
N ASN A 21 -7.76 -10.49 8.93
CA ASN A 21 -6.85 -11.35 8.17
C ASN A 21 -6.63 -12.72 8.82
N TRP A 22 -7.10 -12.95 10.05
CA TRP A 22 -6.93 -14.23 10.76
C TRP A 22 -8.27 -14.82 11.20
N GLY A 23 -8.66 -15.94 10.57
CA GLY A 23 -9.98 -16.57 10.80
C GLY A 23 -10.21 -17.12 12.20
N SER A 24 -9.15 -17.29 13.02
CA SER A 24 -9.27 -17.71 14.42
C SER A 24 -9.19 -16.52 15.40
N SER A 25 -9.30 -15.28 14.90
CA SER A 25 -9.31 -14.09 15.76
C SER A 25 -10.52 -14.10 16.69
N VAL A 26 -10.30 -13.72 17.95
CA VAL A 26 -11.36 -13.60 18.97
C VAL A 26 -11.86 -12.15 19.12
N HIS A 27 -11.25 -11.22 18.40
CA HIS A 27 -11.61 -9.80 18.35
C HIS A 27 -11.65 -9.34 16.90
N GLN A 28 -12.45 -8.30 16.62
CA GLN A 28 -12.58 -7.76 15.26
C GLN A 28 -11.69 -6.55 15.03
N VAL A 29 -11.40 -5.75 16.06
CA VAL A 29 -10.71 -4.46 15.91
C VAL A 29 -9.34 -4.46 16.58
N ALA A 30 -8.45 -3.57 16.12
CA ALA A 30 -7.18 -3.32 16.76
C ALA A 30 -7.37 -2.53 18.08
N GLU A 31 -6.90 -3.05 19.21
CA GLU A 31 -6.88 -2.35 20.50
C GLU A 31 -5.68 -1.40 20.64
N GLY A 32 -4.67 -1.54 19.77
CA GLY A 32 -3.45 -0.75 19.80
C GLY A 32 -2.57 -0.98 18.56
N ILE A 33 -1.46 -0.25 18.51
CA ILE A 33 -0.44 -0.34 17.45
C ILE A 33 0.86 -0.82 18.09
N ASP A 34 1.27 -2.05 17.78
CA ASP A 34 2.56 -2.60 18.25
C ASP A 34 3.73 -2.01 17.46
N MET A 35 3.60 -1.96 16.12
CA MET A 35 4.57 -1.36 15.21
C MET A 35 3.87 -0.61 14.08
N PRO A 36 4.46 0.47 13.54
CA PRO A 36 3.95 1.14 12.35
C PRO A 36 4.00 0.23 11.12
N MET A 37 3.09 0.45 10.17
CA MET A 37 3.05 -0.23 8.88
C MET A 37 3.47 0.74 7.77
N TYR A 38 4.20 0.27 6.77
CA TYR A 38 4.69 1.11 5.68
C TYR A 38 4.34 0.56 4.30
N CYS A 39 4.27 1.48 3.33
CA CYS A 39 4.54 1.18 1.94
C CYS A 39 5.98 1.62 1.63
N TYR A 40 6.80 0.70 1.16
CA TYR A 40 8.16 0.95 0.69
C TYR A 40 8.14 1.11 -0.82
N ALA A 41 8.78 2.15 -1.34
CA ALA A 41 8.89 2.41 -2.76
C ALA A 41 10.34 2.35 -3.22
N MET A 42 10.58 1.65 -4.33
CA MET A 42 11.85 1.63 -5.04
C MET A 42 11.61 2.06 -6.49
N TYR A 43 12.27 3.15 -6.88
CA TYR A 43 12.33 3.64 -8.24
C TYR A 43 13.64 3.19 -8.89
N LEU A 44 13.55 2.67 -10.11
CA LEU A 44 14.67 2.22 -10.92
C LEU A 44 14.59 2.88 -12.29
N GLU A 45 15.69 3.46 -12.78
CA GLU A 45 15.76 3.98 -14.14
C GLU A 45 17.03 3.51 -14.85
N SER A 46 16.83 2.90 -16.02
CA SER A 46 17.93 2.57 -16.93
C SER A 46 18.45 3.81 -17.62
N GLU A 47 19.73 4.14 -17.46
CA GLU A 47 20.29 5.34 -18.11
C GLU A 47 20.28 5.24 -19.64
N SER A 48 20.46 4.03 -20.19
CA SER A 48 20.62 3.80 -21.63
C SER A 48 19.29 3.78 -22.37
N SER A 49 18.24 3.22 -21.78
CA SER A 49 16.92 3.11 -22.41
C SER A 49 15.90 4.11 -21.87
N LYS A 50 16.18 4.77 -20.74
CA LYS A 50 15.22 5.59 -19.98
C LYS A 50 13.99 4.82 -19.49
N ASN A 51 14.04 3.49 -19.52
CA ASN A 51 12.99 2.66 -18.94
C ASN A 51 12.98 2.83 -17.42
N LYS A 52 11.78 3.06 -16.89
CA LYS A 52 11.52 3.21 -15.46
C LYS A 52 10.77 1.99 -14.96
N VAL A 53 11.11 1.54 -13.75
CA VAL A 53 10.40 0.50 -13.01
C VAL A 53 10.15 1.01 -11.60
N VAL A 54 8.96 0.72 -11.08
CA VAL A 54 8.60 0.99 -9.69
C VAL A 54 8.26 -0.34 -9.03
N ILE A 55 8.89 -0.59 -7.88
CA ILE A 55 8.53 -1.70 -7.00
C ILE A 55 7.98 -1.10 -5.71
N LEU A 56 6.78 -1.52 -5.35
CA LEU A 56 6.12 -1.16 -4.09
C LEU A 56 5.92 -2.42 -3.25
N ASP A 57 6.28 -2.35 -1.98
CA ASP A 57 6.07 -3.41 -1.01
C ASP A 57 5.27 -2.85 0.18
N PHE A 58 4.15 -3.47 0.50
CA PHE A 58 3.23 -3.00 1.52
C PHE A 58 3.21 -3.96 2.72
N ASP A 59 3.24 -3.39 3.92
CA ASP A 59 2.89 -4.11 5.14
C ASP A 59 1.37 -4.36 5.19
N LEU A 60 0.88 -5.30 4.39
CA LEU A 60 -0.52 -5.72 4.29
C LEU A 60 -0.63 -7.24 4.12
N CYS A 61 -1.82 -7.80 4.34
CA CYS A 61 -2.08 -9.22 4.11
C CYS A 61 -2.23 -9.52 2.62
N ILE A 62 -3.25 -8.93 2.00
CA ILE A 62 -3.65 -9.07 0.60
C ILE A 62 -4.23 -7.71 0.17
N ILE A 63 -4.26 -7.44 -1.12
CA ILE A 63 -5.04 -6.33 -1.71
C ILE A 63 -5.95 -6.90 -2.80
N ASP A 64 -7.12 -6.29 -2.98
CA ASP A 64 -8.03 -6.59 -4.08
C ASP A 64 -7.68 -5.80 -5.37
N ASP A 65 -8.44 -6.06 -6.43
CA ASP A 65 -8.23 -5.44 -7.74
C ASP A 65 -8.51 -3.91 -7.74
N GLU A 66 -9.40 -3.44 -6.85
CA GLU A 66 -9.70 -2.02 -6.71
C GLU A 66 -8.51 -1.28 -6.09
N ILE A 67 -7.97 -1.82 -4.99
CA ILE A 67 -6.80 -1.26 -4.32
C ILE A 67 -5.56 -1.36 -5.23
N ASP A 68 -5.34 -2.49 -5.93
CA ASP A 68 -4.25 -2.60 -6.93
C ASP A 68 -4.38 -1.51 -8.00
N THR A 69 -5.58 -1.33 -8.56
CA THR A 69 -5.84 -0.33 -9.60
C THR A 69 -5.56 1.08 -9.08
N MET A 70 -6.06 1.41 -7.90
CA MET A 70 -5.87 2.70 -7.23
C MET A 70 -4.39 3.02 -6.99
N ILE A 71 -3.61 2.05 -6.50
CA ILE A 71 -2.17 2.21 -6.27
C ILE A 71 -1.46 2.48 -7.60
N ARG A 72 -1.74 1.68 -8.63
CA ARG A 72 -1.12 1.86 -9.96
C ARG A 72 -1.45 3.22 -10.57
N ASP A 73 -2.70 3.65 -10.48
CA ASP A 73 -3.13 4.97 -10.98
C ASP A 73 -2.37 6.10 -10.28
N SER A 74 -2.16 5.96 -8.97
CA SER A 74 -1.39 6.92 -8.17
C SER A 74 0.05 7.04 -8.65
N VAL A 75 0.72 5.92 -8.91
CA VAL A 75 2.09 5.91 -9.46
C VAL A 75 2.13 6.53 -10.86
N VAL A 76 1.23 6.16 -11.76
CA VAL A 76 1.17 6.70 -13.13
C VAL A 76 0.84 8.20 -13.13
N SER A 77 0.07 8.67 -12.15
CA SER A 77 -0.23 10.11 -12.00
C SER A 77 0.95 10.93 -11.51
N SER A 78 1.83 10.33 -10.68
CA SER A 78 3.03 10.98 -10.16
C SER A 78 4.15 11.05 -11.20
N ILE A 79 4.34 9.99 -11.98
CA ILE A 79 5.45 9.90 -12.93
C ILE A 79 5.04 9.28 -14.26
N ASP A 80 5.68 9.74 -15.33
CA ASP A 80 5.54 9.13 -16.66
C ASP A 80 6.18 7.73 -16.67
N ILE A 81 5.36 6.69 -16.47
CA ILE A 81 5.75 5.28 -16.44
C ILE A 81 4.64 4.42 -17.05
N ALA A 82 5.04 3.35 -17.73
CA ALA A 82 4.10 2.34 -18.22
C ALA A 82 3.55 1.50 -17.06
N ARG A 83 2.24 1.22 -17.06
CA ARG A 83 1.55 0.53 -15.95
C ARG A 83 2.13 -0.86 -15.67
N GLU A 84 2.58 -1.54 -16.72
CA GLU A 84 3.25 -2.85 -16.69
C GLU A 84 4.62 -2.84 -16.00
N ASN A 85 5.25 -1.67 -15.85
CA ASN A 85 6.51 -1.52 -15.13
C ASN A 85 6.32 -1.24 -13.63
N ILE A 86 5.11 -1.40 -13.12
CA ILE A 86 4.77 -1.24 -11.70
C ILE A 86 4.56 -2.63 -11.09
N ARG A 87 5.38 -2.98 -10.11
CA ARG A 87 5.23 -4.21 -9.32
C ARG A 87 4.76 -3.85 -7.92
N ILE A 88 3.61 -4.38 -7.52
CA ILE A 88 3.04 -4.22 -6.17
C ILE A 88 3.11 -5.57 -5.46
N SER A 89 3.73 -5.60 -4.28
CA SER A 89 3.83 -6.75 -3.38
C SER A 89 3.24 -6.39 -2.01
N VAL A 90 2.89 -7.42 -1.26
CA VAL A 90 2.48 -7.32 0.14
C VAL A 90 3.27 -8.33 0.96
N SER A 91 3.59 -7.99 2.21
CA SER A 91 4.34 -8.86 3.12
C SER A 91 3.54 -10.07 3.63
N HIS A 92 2.24 -10.10 3.38
CA HIS A 92 1.30 -11.10 3.86
C HIS A 92 1.18 -11.14 5.39
N THR A 93 1.29 -9.96 6.04
CA THR A 93 1.06 -9.84 7.48
C THR A 93 -0.41 -10.00 7.82
N HIS A 94 -0.72 -10.84 8.82
CA HIS A 94 -2.08 -11.01 9.33
C HIS A 94 -2.48 -9.96 10.39
N ALA A 95 -1.54 -9.10 10.82
CA ALA A 95 -1.74 -8.10 11.86
C ALA A 95 -2.06 -6.72 11.26
N GLY A 96 -2.97 -6.67 10.30
CA GLY A 96 -3.30 -5.46 9.55
C GLY A 96 -4.77 -5.39 9.11
N PRO A 97 -5.14 -4.33 8.36
CA PRO A 97 -6.51 -4.06 7.96
C PRO A 97 -7.04 -5.08 6.93
N PRO A 98 -8.36 -5.16 6.68
CA PRO A 98 -8.96 -6.07 5.72
C PRO A 98 -8.49 -5.77 4.28
N TYR A 99 -8.54 -6.76 3.40
CA TYR A 99 -7.90 -6.72 2.08
C TYR A 99 -8.68 -6.00 0.98
N GLY A 100 -9.90 -5.52 1.24
CA GLY A 100 -10.73 -4.87 0.22
C GLY A 100 -11.57 -3.71 0.74
N ARG A 101 -12.02 -2.87 -0.19
CA ARG A 101 -12.81 -1.66 0.09
C ARG A 101 -14.31 -1.90 -0.04
N ASP A 102 -14.71 -2.64 -1.07
CA ASP A 102 -16.10 -3.05 -1.31
C ASP A 102 -16.55 -4.19 -0.39
N ASP A 103 -15.61 -4.77 0.39
CA ASP A 103 -15.97 -5.81 1.33
C ASP A 103 -16.79 -5.29 2.51
N SER A 104 -16.69 -4.01 2.92
CA SER A 104 -17.37 -3.34 4.06
C SER A 104 -17.73 -4.20 5.30
N SER A 105 -17.10 -5.37 5.43
CA SER A 105 -17.51 -6.47 6.30
C SER A 105 -16.46 -7.60 6.36
N GLY A 106 -15.28 -7.44 5.75
CA GLY A 106 -14.19 -8.42 5.83
C GLY A 106 -14.62 -9.84 5.46
N GLY A 107 -15.43 -9.98 4.40
CA GLY A 107 -16.04 -11.26 4.03
C GLY A 107 -17.44 -11.52 4.61
N GLY A 108 -18.17 -10.47 5.00
CA GLY A 108 -19.57 -10.54 5.44
C GLY A 108 -19.78 -10.69 6.95
N TRP A 109 -18.73 -10.97 7.72
CA TRP A 109 -18.83 -11.36 9.14
C TRP A 109 -18.25 -10.32 10.12
N ILE A 110 -17.52 -9.32 9.62
CA ILE A 110 -16.99 -8.22 10.44
C ILE A 110 -18.02 -7.10 10.47
N THR A 111 -18.30 -6.62 11.67
CA THR A 111 -19.28 -5.56 11.94
C THR A 111 -18.67 -4.38 12.69
N GLU A 112 -17.55 -4.57 13.37
CA GLU A 112 -16.89 -3.53 14.17
C GLU A 112 -15.75 -2.88 13.40
N GLY A 113 -15.63 -1.54 13.49
CA GLY A 113 -14.53 -0.78 12.88
C GLY A 113 -14.51 -0.75 11.35
N VAL A 114 -15.58 -1.22 10.70
CA VAL A 114 -15.70 -1.28 9.23
C VAL A 114 -15.83 0.10 8.58
N ASP A 115 -16.34 1.08 9.34
CA ASP A 115 -16.46 2.48 8.93
C ASP A 115 -15.11 3.16 8.68
N LEU A 116 -14.03 2.60 9.24
CA LEU A 116 -12.67 3.11 9.08
C LEU A 116 -11.94 2.54 7.84
N ILE A 117 -12.48 1.50 7.18
CA ILE A 117 -11.86 0.84 6.02
C ILE A 117 -11.77 1.79 4.81
N ASN A 118 -12.88 2.40 4.42
CA ASN A 118 -12.91 3.28 3.26
C ASN A 118 -12.03 4.53 3.47
N PRO A 119 -12.14 5.28 4.58
CA PRO A 119 -11.26 6.42 4.84
C PRO A 119 -9.76 6.05 4.85
N TYR A 120 -9.42 4.85 5.33
CA TYR A 120 -8.05 4.38 5.34
C TYR A 120 -7.50 4.21 3.92
N TYR A 121 -8.21 3.48 3.05
CA TYR A 121 -7.79 3.29 1.66
C TYR A 121 -7.94 4.56 0.81
N ASP A 122 -8.88 5.45 1.12
CA ASP A 122 -8.99 6.78 0.49
C ASP A 122 -7.75 7.64 0.71
N SER A 123 -6.96 7.37 1.75
CA SER A 123 -5.69 8.06 1.98
C SER A 123 -4.54 7.53 1.10
N PHE A 124 -4.69 6.36 0.47
CA PHE A 124 -3.60 5.71 -0.27
C PHE A 124 -3.13 6.55 -1.46
N PRO A 125 -3.99 7.13 -2.32
CA PRO A 125 -3.49 7.85 -3.48
C PRO A 125 -2.50 8.95 -3.15
N GLU A 126 -2.82 9.81 -2.18
CA GLU A 126 -1.92 10.88 -1.73
C GLU A 126 -0.63 10.32 -1.13
N LYS A 127 -0.74 9.30 -0.27
CA LYS A 127 0.42 8.66 0.38
C LYS A 127 1.37 8.01 -0.64
N ILE A 128 0.82 7.28 -1.61
CA ILE A 128 1.60 6.59 -2.64
C ILE A 128 2.25 7.59 -3.57
N SER A 129 1.52 8.60 -4.05
CA SER A 129 2.11 9.65 -4.88
C SER A 129 3.28 10.33 -4.16
N LYS A 130 3.12 10.66 -2.88
CA LYS A 130 4.20 11.21 -2.06
C LYS A 130 5.41 10.26 -1.97
N ALA A 131 5.18 8.97 -1.72
CA ALA A 131 6.26 7.99 -1.67
C ALA A 131 7.03 7.92 -3.00
N ILE A 132 6.32 7.93 -4.14
CA ILE A 132 6.96 7.94 -5.46
C ILE A 132 7.79 9.19 -5.68
N ASP A 133 7.26 10.38 -5.37
CA ASP A 133 7.98 11.64 -5.52
C ASP A 133 9.25 11.67 -4.66
N GLU A 134 9.18 11.19 -3.42
CA GLU A 134 10.34 11.07 -2.53
C GLU A 134 11.36 10.03 -3.04
N ALA A 135 10.90 8.90 -3.59
CA ALA A 135 11.79 7.89 -4.16
C ALA A 135 12.55 8.46 -5.36
N VAL A 136 11.87 9.14 -6.28
CA VAL A 136 12.51 9.82 -7.43
C VAL A 136 13.47 10.93 -6.96
N GLY A 137 13.11 11.70 -5.94
CA GLY A 137 13.97 12.74 -5.37
C GLY A 137 15.20 12.21 -4.64
N SER A 138 15.21 10.94 -4.25
CA SER A 138 16.31 10.29 -3.53
C SER A 138 17.33 9.56 -4.43
N VAL A 139 17.19 9.67 -5.75
CA VAL A 139 18.00 8.93 -6.71
C VAL A 139 19.50 9.15 -6.48
N VAL A 140 20.22 8.04 -6.33
CA VAL A 140 21.68 7.99 -6.33
C VAL A 140 22.19 7.47 -7.67
N ASP A 141 23.31 8.06 -8.13
CA ASP A 141 24.04 7.63 -9.33
C ASP A 141 24.97 6.45 -9.02
#